data_AF-A0A939FJH5-F1
#
_entry.id   AF-A0A939FJH5-F1
#
_cell.length_a   1.000
_cell.length_b   1.000
_cell.length_c   1.000
_cell.angle_alpha   90.00
_cell.angle_beta   90.00
_cell.angle_gamma   90.00
#
_symmetry.space_group_name_H-M   'P 1'
#
loop_
_entity.id
_entity.type
_entity.pdbx_description
1 polymer ?
#
loop_
_entity_poly.entity_id
_entity_poly.type
_entity_poly.pdbx_seq_one_letter_code
_entity_poly.pdbx_strand_id
1 'polypeptide(L)' 'ELPGLSEADDAQIFGVVERVVLALNAVNEAHNESAYETDEREQLCDFIDQSLTEHGIDIVALAARHGLGRYQITDKWRKW' A
#
# COMPACT_ATOMS: atom_id res chain seq x y z
N GLU A 1 -0.74 23.79 12.76
CA GLU A 1 -0.28 22.54 12.13
C GLU A 1 1.17 22.25 12.50
N LEU A 2 1.43 21.14 13.21
CA LEU A 2 2.77 20.68 13.64
C LEU A 2 3.32 19.69 12.59
N PRO A 3 4.25 20.09 11.71
CA PRO A 3 4.67 19.28 10.56
C PRO A 3 5.28 17.91 10.93
N GLY A 4 5.87 17.80 12.13
CA GLY A 4 6.57 16.57 12.55
C GLY A 4 5.65 15.44 13.03
N LEU A 5 4.39 15.71 13.36
CA LEU A 5 3.43 14.66 13.76
C LEU A 5 2.84 13.96 12.53
N SER A 6 2.58 14.69 11.44
CA SER A 6 2.03 14.11 10.20
C SER A 6 3.05 13.25 9.45
N GLU A 7 4.33 13.64 9.42
CA GLU A 7 5.36 12.83 8.75
C GLU A 7 5.66 11.52 9.50
N ALA A 8 5.63 11.55 10.84
CA ALA A 8 5.80 10.36 11.65
C ALA A 8 4.65 9.36 11.45
N ASP A 9 3.41 9.87 11.33
CA ASP A 9 2.22 9.06 11.06
C ASP A 9 2.24 8.49 9.62
N ASP A 10 2.63 9.30 8.63
CA ASP A 10 2.81 8.85 7.24
C ASP A 10 3.81 7.69 7.15
N ALA A 11 4.96 7.80 7.82
CA ALA A 11 5.96 6.75 7.84
C ALA A 11 5.44 5.46 8.50
N GLN A 12 4.62 5.57 9.54
CA GLN A 12 3.95 4.42 10.15
C GLN A 12 2.95 3.76 9.21
N ILE A 13 2.14 4.55 8.50
CA ILE A 13 1.18 4.06 7.50
C ILE A 13 1.93 3.33 6.37
N PHE A 14 2.97 3.95 5.79
CA PHE A 14 3.80 3.31 4.77
C PHE A 14 4.48 2.04 5.28
N GLY A 15 4.91 1.99 6.55
CA GLY A 15 5.46 0.79 7.16
C GLY A 15 4.44 -0.34 7.34
N VAL A 16 3.14 -0.03 7.49
CA VAL A 16 2.07 -1.04 7.47
C VAL A 16 1.86 -1.56 6.03
N VAL A 17 1.75 -0.65 5.05
CA VAL A 17 1.58 -0.99 3.63
C VAL A 17 2.75 -1.87 3.15
N GLU A 18 3.99 -1.47 3.45
CA GLU A 18 5.20 -2.23 3.13
C GLU A 18 5.12 -3.67 3.65
N ARG A 19 4.76 -3.87 4.92
CA ARG A 19 4.68 -5.21 5.50
C ARG A 19 3.65 -6.09 4.81
N VAL A 20 2.49 -5.54 4.45
CA VAL A 20 1.45 -6.28 3.71
C VAL A 20 1.93 -6.64 2.31
N VAL A 21 2.56 -5.70 1.60
CA VAL A 21 3.07 -5.93 0.24
C VAL A 21 4.28 -6.88 0.23
N LEU A 22 5.10 -6.89 1.25
CA LEU A 22 6.15 -7.92 1.35
C LEU A 22 5.56 -9.29 1.66
N ALA A 23 4.49 -9.37 2.47
CA ALA A 23 3.82 -10.63 2.77
C ALA A 23 3.17 -11.25 1.54
N LEU A 24 2.41 -10.50 0.72
CA LEU A 24 1.83 -11.13 -0.47
C LEU A 24 2.88 -11.42 -1.55
N ASN A 25 4.06 -10.75 -1.54
CA ASN A 25 5.16 -11.10 -2.46
C ASN A 25 5.68 -12.49 -2.11
N ALA A 26 5.87 -12.76 -0.82
CA ALA A 26 6.27 -14.08 -0.33
C ALA A 26 5.23 -15.16 -0.65
N VAL A 27 3.92 -14.83 -0.59
CA VAL A 27 2.87 -15.77 -1.02
C VAL A 27 2.98 -16.07 -2.51
N ASN A 28 3.17 -15.05 -3.35
CA ASN A 28 3.33 -15.25 -4.79
C ASN A 28 4.57 -16.09 -5.13
N GLU A 29 5.71 -15.79 -4.49
CA GLU A 29 6.95 -16.58 -4.62
C GLU A 29 6.73 -18.04 -4.21
N ALA A 30 6.04 -18.30 -3.10
CA ALA A 30 5.73 -19.66 -2.64
C ALA A 30 4.84 -20.46 -3.62
N HIS A 31 4.17 -19.77 -4.55
CA HIS A 31 3.33 -20.36 -5.60
C HIS A 31 3.97 -20.21 -6.99
N ASN A 32 5.30 -20.08 -7.07
CA ASN A 32 6.04 -19.94 -8.33
C ASN A 32 5.56 -18.76 -9.19
N GLU A 33 5.32 -17.61 -8.56
CA GLU A 33 4.87 -16.36 -9.20
C GLU A 33 3.47 -16.42 -9.83
N SER A 34 2.68 -17.44 -9.46
CA SER A 34 1.35 -17.71 -10.02
C SER A 34 0.24 -17.70 -8.97
N ALA A 35 0.43 -17.00 -7.84
CA ALA A 35 -0.62 -16.91 -6.81
C ALA A 35 -1.79 -16.00 -7.21
N TYR A 36 -1.51 -14.98 -8.03
CA TYR A 36 -2.48 -13.94 -8.37
C TYR A 36 -2.45 -13.63 -9.87
N GLU A 37 -3.63 -13.66 -10.48
CA GLU A 37 -3.88 -13.15 -11.82
C GLU A 37 -3.92 -11.62 -11.84
N THR A 38 -3.82 -11.01 -13.02
CA THR A 38 -3.78 -9.55 -13.19
C THR A 38 -4.91 -8.84 -12.42
N ASP A 39 -6.14 -9.30 -12.58
CA ASP A 39 -7.31 -8.68 -11.94
C ASP A 39 -7.31 -8.87 -10.41
N GLU A 40 -6.74 -9.97 -9.91
CA GLU A 40 -6.62 -10.23 -8.47
C GLU A 40 -5.56 -9.32 -7.84
N ARG A 41 -4.49 -9.01 -8.57
CA ARG A 41 -3.47 -8.03 -8.13
C ARG A 41 -4.06 -6.64 -8.00
N GLU A 42 -4.92 -6.24 -8.92
CA GLU A 42 -5.66 -4.97 -8.85
C GLU A 42 -6.61 -4.96 -7.64
N GLN A 43 -7.39 -6.03 -7.44
CA GLN A 43 -8.28 -6.17 -6.28
C GLN A 43 -7.52 -6.14 -4.95
N LEU A 44 -6.33 -6.72 -4.86
CA LEU A 44 -5.50 -6.66 -3.65
C LEU A 44 -5.01 -5.23 -3.37
N CYS A 45 -4.61 -4.49 -4.40
CA CYS A 45 -4.27 -3.07 -4.27
C CYS A 45 -5.48 -2.24 -3.80
N ASP A 46 -6.65 -2.45 -4.41
CA ASP A 46 -7.90 -1.77 -4.03
C ASP A 46 -8.33 -2.13 -2.61
N PHE A 47 -8.14 -3.38 -2.19
CA PHE A 47 -8.46 -3.81 -0.82
C PHE A 47 -7.56 -3.11 0.22
N ILE A 48 -6.27 -2.92 -0.08
CA ILE A 48 -5.36 -2.15 0.78
C ILE A 48 -5.80 -0.68 0.84
N ASP A 49 -6.15 -0.06 -0.30
CA ASP A 49 -6.66 1.32 -0.36
C ASP A 49 -7.97 1.47 0.45
N GLN A 50 -8.91 0.54 0.26
CA GLN A 50 -10.17 0.54 0.99
C GLN A 50 -9.94 0.36 2.50
N SER A 51 -9.10 -0.58 2.91
CA SER A 51 -8.82 -0.86 4.33
C SER A 51 -8.26 0.37 5.05
N LEU A 52 -7.35 1.10 4.41
CA LEU A 52 -6.78 2.33 4.97
C LEU A 52 -7.83 3.44 5.04
N THR A 53 -8.65 3.60 4.00
CA THR A 53 -9.76 4.58 3.96
C THR A 53 -10.79 4.32 5.06
N GLU A 54 -11.16 3.06 5.28
CA GLU A 54 -12.10 2.65 6.34
C GLU A 54 -11.58 2.97 7.75
N HIS A 55 -10.26 3.07 7.92
CA HIS A 55 -9.62 3.50 9.16
C HIS A 55 -9.39 5.02 9.25
N GLY A 56 -9.98 5.79 8.33
CA GLY A 56 -9.95 7.26 8.34
C GLY A 56 -8.69 7.87 7.74
N ILE A 57 -7.86 7.09 7.04
CA ILE A 57 -6.69 7.61 6.34
C ILE A 57 -7.13 8.20 5.00
N ASP A 58 -6.87 9.49 4.79
CA ASP A 58 -7.03 10.12 3.48
C ASP A 58 -5.84 9.76 2.59
N ILE A 59 -6.01 8.71 1.80
CA ILE A 59 -4.95 8.15 0.94
C ILE A 59 -4.62 9.08 -0.22
N VAL A 60 -5.60 9.86 -0.70
CA VAL A 60 -5.35 10.84 -1.75
C VAL A 60 -4.41 11.93 -1.22
N ALA A 61 -4.69 12.44 -0.02
CA ALA A 61 -3.82 13.40 0.63
C ALA A 61 -2.46 12.80 1.01
N LEU A 62 -2.42 11.57 1.53
CA LEU A 62 -1.18 10.85 1.84
C LEU A 62 -0.31 10.68 0.59
N ALA A 63 -0.86 10.13 -0.49
CA ALA A 63 -0.12 9.92 -1.73
C ALA A 63 0.38 11.26 -2.30
N ALA A 64 -0.46 12.29 -2.32
CA ALA A 64 -0.09 13.61 -2.82
C ALA A 64 1.05 14.25 -2.01
N ARG A 65 1.08 14.11 -0.67
CA ARG A 65 2.18 14.59 0.19
C ARG A 65 3.52 13.96 -0.17
N HIS A 66 3.52 12.74 -0.71
CA HIS A 66 4.72 11.99 -1.08
C HIS A 66 4.98 11.97 -2.59
N GLY A 67 4.26 12.79 -3.37
CA GLY A 67 4.43 12.89 -4.83
C GLY A 67 3.95 11.66 -5.60
N LEU A 68 3.06 10.87 -5.00
CA LEU A 68 2.49 9.64 -5.56
C LEU A 68 1.05 9.88 -6.02
N GLY A 69 0.61 9.12 -7.03
CA GLY A 69 -0.80 8.95 -7.34
C GLY A 69 -1.50 8.04 -6.32
N ARG A 70 -2.82 8.18 -6.19
CA ARG A 70 -3.64 7.38 -5.24
C ARG A 70 -3.37 5.87 -5.31
N TYR A 71 -3.24 5.34 -6.52
CA TYR A 71 -3.03 3.90 -6.74
C TYR A 71 -1.55 3.47 -6.69
N GLN A 72 -0.63 4.39 -6.38
CA GLN A 72 0.81 4.13 -6.41
C GLN A 72 1.40 3.84 -5.03
N ILE A 73 0.60 3.85 -3.96
CA ILE A 73 1.11 3.68 -2.59
C ILE A 73 1.79 2.32 -2.38
N THR A 74 1.38 1.29 -3.13
CA THR A 74 1.94 -0.06 -3.07
C THR A 74 3.10 -0.28 -4.05
N ASP A 75 3.23 0.58 -5.07
CA ASP A 75 4.10 0.34 -6.24
C ASP A 75 5.57 0.16 -5.85
N LYS A 76 6.03 0.87 -4.81
CA LYS A 76 7.42 0.81 -4.35
C LYS A 76 7.87 -0.61 -3.98
N TRP A 77 6.97 -1.44 -3.46
CA TRP A 77 7.32 -2.75 -2.90
C TRP A 77 6.75 -3.92 -3.70
N ARG A 78 5.78 -3.67 -4.58
CA ARG A 78 5.07 -4.71 -5.32
C ARG A 78 6.00 -5.37 -6.34
N LYS A 79 6.19 -6.68 -6.20
CA LYS A 79 6.95 -7.54 -7.13
C LYS A 79 6.10 -8.65 -7.72
N TRP A 80 4.97 -8.97 -7.09
CA TRP A 80 4.11 -10.07 -7.49
C TRP A 80 3.48 -9.89 -8.85
#